data_AF-A0A497GW63-F1
#
_entry.id   AF-A0A497GW63-F1
#
_cell.length_a   1.000
_cell.length_b   1.000
_cell.length_c   1.000
_cell.angle_alpha   90.00
_cell.angle_beta   90.00
_cell.angle_gamma   90.00
#
_symmetry.space_group_name_H-M   'P 1'
#
loop_
_entity.id
_entity.type
_entity.pdbx_description
1 polymer ?
#
loop_
_entity_poly.entity_id
_entity_poly.type
_entity_poly.pdbx_seq_one_letter_code
_entity_poly.pdbx_strand_id
1 'polypeptide(L)'
;MTSPEADSANDNPVPCIPTYWASKEALLQANEYGNIEHLTETEAPDGLDLGKIVKHWQDGQTLGLHWTLGGKIRPSHFVGAVWLEQDKKQYPLVVKPKIAQVDVLQMFCSVASHPAIMGSLKSFFKCWPDQDLIDGIPLENLSLLQVAIYLNRLVKFCRRHLRQGFIRVADNCPGNIKGKILPEANLRANTVHGRADRVYCQYQIVSSDTLANQILKFALFLSIKCLGKYSKGNDELQIFWNWARQCEAALASVSLRAITQNDFQGLFYSGLMQRYKEPHKLAKMIIKQFKVEASGEFKEPELKTVPFYLDMNNLFEKYVGAKLREAELEVRYQDRNTIRDGFELTYCPDFIVAEPLMVIDAKYKLMFERETDEDKEAEKIFFKDLFIYKSDIYQILAYSMLLAAEKPSDRFPQRAILVYPDTKIKMDWRTYFKENKSIPIPEIKLELPTKKTLILSLLPRELPISGNKNA
;
A
#
# COMPACT_ATOMS: atom_id res chain seq x y z
N MET A 1 -6.71 73.71 -15.85
CA MET A 1 -7.85 72.83 -15.54
C MET A 1 -7.89 71.73 -16.59
N THR A 2 -7.35 70.56 -16.25
CA THR A 2 -7.71 69.23 -16.78
C THR A 2 -6.80 68.25 -16.06
N SER A 3 -7.41 67.47 -15.16
CA SER A 3 -6.79 66.42 -14.37
C SER A 3 -6.44 65.21 -15.25
N PRO A 4 -5.40 64.43 -14.92
CA PRO A 4 -5.11 63.20 -15.64
C PRO A 4 -6.08 62.09 -15.24
N GLU A 5 -6.47 61.31 -16.24
CA GLU A 5 -7.36 60.15 -16.19
C GLU A 5 -6.80 59.07 -15.24
N ALA A 6 -7.69 58.51 -14.42
CA ALA A 6 -7.40 57.39 -13.55
C ALA A 6 -7.45 56.08 -14.35
N ASP A 7 -6.34 55.34 -14.34
CA ASP A 7 -6.26 53.96 -14.79
C ASP A 7 -7.31 53.09 -14.08
N SER A 8 -8.27 52.57 -14.84
CA SER A 8 -9.19 51.55 -14.35
C SER A 8 -8.44 50.22 -14.20
N ALA A 9 -8.08 49.90 -12.97
CA ALA A 9 -7.59 48.58 -12.58
C ALA A 9 -8.59 47.50 -13.02
N ASN A 10 -8.07 46.57 -13.79
CA ASN A 10 -8.77 45.43 -14.36
C ASN A 10 -9.03 44.41 -13.24
N ASP A 11 -10.10 44.60 -12.46
CA ASP A 11 -10.62 43.62 -11.49
C ASP A 11 -11.28 42.46 -12.25
N ASN A 12 -10.46 41.54 -12.77
CA ASN A 12 -10.96 40.21 -13.08
C ASN A 12 -11.19 39.48 -11.75
N PRO A 13 -12.44 39.07 -11.41
CA PRO A 13 -12.68 38.33 -10.19
C PRO A 13 -11.90 37.02 -10.27
N VAL A 14 -10.97 36.82 -9.33
CA VAL A 14 -10.37 35.52 -9.08
C VAL A 14 -11.54 34.56 -8.87
N PRO A 15 -11.65 33.45 -9.62
CA PRO A 15 -12.76 32.53 -9.44
C PRO A 15 -12.76 32.05 -7.98
N CYS A 16 -13.79 32.44 -7.22
CA CYS A 16 -13.96 32.01 -5.85
C CYS A 16 -14.04 30.49 -5.84
N ILE A 17 -13.00 29.84 -5.32
CA ILE A 17 -13.04 28.41 -5.01
C ILE A 17 -14.16 28.26 -3.98
N PRO A 18 -15.18 27.44 -4.24
CA PRO A 18 -16.30 27.34 -3.33
C PRO A 18 -15.82 26.75 -2.00
N THR A 19 -16.23 27.38 -0.90
CA THR A 19 -15.86 26.99 0.47
C THR A 19 -16.81 25.92 0.96
N TYR A 20 -16.27 24.77 1.37
CA TYR A 20 -17.08 23.66 1.85
C TYR A 20 -16.46 23.09 3.11
N TRP A 21 -17.16 23.27 4.22
CA TRP A 21 -16.73 22.88 5.55
C TRP A 21 -17.22 21.49 5.89
N ALA A 22 -16.30 20.62 6.32
CA ALA A 22 -16.60 19.29 6.84
C ALA A 22 -16.33 19.26 8.35
N SER A 23 -17.27 18.71 9.14
CA SER A 23 -17.02 18.49 10.57
C SER A 23 -16.00 17.37 10.80
N LYS A 24 -15.40 17.33 11.99
CA LYS A 24 -14.46 16.27 12.36
C LYS A 24 -15.12 14.89 12.30
N GLU A 25 -16.37 14.76 12.72
CA GLU A 25 -17.14 13.51 12.67
C GLU A 25 -17.33 13.02 11.23
N ALA A 26 -17.65 13.93 10.32
CA ALA A 26 -17.81 13.61 8.90
C ALA A 26 -16.52 13.05 8.29
N LEU A 27 -15.36 13.63 8.65
CA LEU A 27 -14.05 13.17 8.16
C LEU A 27 -13.65 11.79 8.72
N LEU A 28 -14.21 11.37 9.86
CA LEU A 28 -13.93 10.06 10.47
C LEU A 28 -14.83 8.94 9.93
N GLN A 29 -15.92 9.28 9.24
CA GLN A 29 -16.92 8.34 8.75
C GLN A 29 -16.89 8.16 7.23
N ALA A 30 -15.94 8.78 6.54
CA ALA A 30 -15.85 8.71 5.09
C ALA A 30 -15.61 7.28 4.59
N ASN A 31 -16.28 6.93 3.50
CA ASN A 31 -16.07 5.69 2.77
C ASN A 31 -15.40 5.98 1.43
N GLU A 32 -14.57 5.05 0.96
CA GLU A 32 -13.95 5.08 -0.36
C GLU A 32 -15.02 5.28 -1.45
N TYR A 33 -14.84 6.25 -2.35
CA TYR A 33 -15.86 6.68 -3.33
C TYR A 33 -17.21 7.15 -2.75
N GLY A 34 -17.37 7.23 -1.43
CA GLY A 34 -18.56 7.74 -0.75
C GLY A 34 -18.55 9.26 -0.63
N ASN A 35 -19.73 9.87 -0.44
CA ASN A 35 -19.80 11.29 -0.08
C ASN A 35 -19.28 11.51 1.34
N ILE A 36 -18.60 12.63 1.57
CA ILE A 36 -18.42 13.14 2.93
C ILE A 36 -19.75 13.75 3.37
N GLU A 37 -20.35 13.18 4.40
CA GLU A 37 -21.64 13.64 4.95
C GLU A 37 -21.46 14.98 5.70
N HIS A 38 -22.55 15.70 5.94
CA HIS A 38 -22.56 16.95 6.73
C HIS A 38 -21.63 18.07 6.23
N LEU A 39 -21.47 18.21 4.90
CA LEU A 39 -20.79 19.36 4.30
C LEU A 39 -21.67 20.62 4.37
N THR A 40 -21.10 21.74 4.81
CA THR A 40 -21.79 23.04 4.90
C THR A 40 -21.03 24.13 4.16
N GLU A 41 -21.74 25.04 3.50
CA GLU A 41 -21.13 26.23 2.87
C GLU A 41 -20.73 27.28 3.92
N THR A 42 -21.32 27.21 5.12
CA THR A 42 -20.98 28.03 6.28
C THR A 42 -19.89 27.38 7.13
N GLU A 43 -19.04 28.19 7.74
CA GLU A 43 -17.96 27.74 8.64
C GLU A 43 -18.51 26.89 9.80
N ALA A 44 -18.04 25.65 9.90
CA ALA A 44 -18.39 24.77 11.01
C ALA A 44 -17.43 25.03 12.19
N PRO A 45 -17.91 25.04 13.45
CA PRO A 45 -17.13 25.47 14.63
C PRO A 45 -15.89 24.61 14.96
N ASP A 46 -15.73 23.45 14.33
CA ASP A 46 -14.51 22.63 14.30
C ASP A 46 -14.29 22.01 12.90
N GLY A 47 -14.70 22.77 11.88
CA GLY A 47 -14.72 22.31 10.50
C GLY A 47 -13.39 22.52 9.79
N LEU A 48 -13.24 21.76 8.71
CA LEU A 48 -12.17 21.93 7.74
C LEU A 48 -12.74 22.37 6.40
N ASP A 49 -12.20 23.43 5.80
CA ASP A 49 -12.59 23.88 4.47
C ASP A 49 -11.91 23.00 3.40
N LEU A 50 -12.62 21.96 2.99
CA LEU A 50 -12.14 21.02 1.99
C LEU A 50 -11.91 21.69 0.63
N GLY A 51 -12.57 22.81 0.33
CA GLY A 51 -12.34 23.55 -0.91
C GLY A 51 -10.91 24.05 -1.06
N LYS A 52 -10.25 24.42 0.05
CA LYS A 52 -8.84 24.83 0.07
C LYS A 52 -7.86 23.66 -0.05
N ILE A 53 -8.29 22.45 0.28
CA ILE A 53 -7.45 21.23 0.23
C ILE A 53 -7.55 20.55 -1.12
N VAL A 54 -8.72 20.53 -1.75
CA VAL A 54 -8.96 19.91 -3.05
C VAL A 54 -8.39 20.80 -4.16
N LYS A 55 -7.05 20.78 -4.27
CA LYS A 55 -6.30 21.70 -5.13
C LYS A 55 -6.03 21.22 -6.53
N HIS A 56 -6.11 19.90 -6.81
CA HIS A 56 -6.19 19.20 -8.10
C HIS A 56 -5.67 17.74 -7.92
N TRP A 57 -6.50 16.76 -8.26
CA TRP A 57 -6.26 15.31 -8.44
C TRP A 57 -5.68 14.44 -7.28
N GLN A 58 -6.49 13.45 -6.87
CA GLN A 58 -6.18 12.08 -6.44
C GLN A 58 -4.79 11.73 -5.81
N ASP A 59 -4.23 12.55 -4.90
CA ASP A 59 -3.04 12.16 -4.11
C ASP A 59 -3.44 11.24 -2.94
N GLY A 60 -2.63 10.22 -2.66
CA GLY A 60 -2.78 9.37 -1.48
C GLY A 60 -2.60 10.13 -0.16
N GLN A 61 -1.91 11.28 -0.14
CA GLN A 61 -1.82 12.15 1.05
C GLN A 61 -3.17 12.75 1.47
N THR A 62 -4.09 12.93 0.53
CA THR A 62 -5.45 13.40 0.80
C THR A 62 -6.46 12.27 0.63
N LEU A 63 -6.02 11.00 0.61
CA LEU A 63 -6.86 9.83 0.31
C LEU A 63 -7.71 10.00 -0.96
N GLY A 64 -7.18 10.77 -1.91
CA GLY A 64 -7.77 11.06 -3.20
C GLY A 64 -9.05 11.89 -3.17
N LEU A 65 -9.18 12.81 -2.20
CA LEU A 65 -10.27 13.79 -2.21
C LEU A 65 -10.34 14.55 -3.53
N HIS A 66 -11.53 14.57 -4.14
CA HIS A 66 -11.79 15.27 -5.39
C HIS A 66 -13.24 15.76 -5.47
N TRP A 67 -13.47 16.76 -6.32
CA TRP A 67 -14.78 17.25 -6.71
C TRP A 67 -15.45 16.29 -7.69
N THR A 68 -16.73 16.00 -7.46
CA THR A 68 -17.59 15.36 -8.47
C THR A 68 -18.25 16.41 -9.36
N LEU A 69 -18.75 16.00 -10.53
CA LEU A 69 -19.52 16.86 -11.44
C LEU A 69 -20.75 17.51 -10.76
N GLY A 70 -21.38 16.82 -9.82
CA GLY A 70 -22.48 17.35 -9.00
C GLY A 70 -22.09 18.23 -7.80
N GLY A 71 -20.84 18.72 -7.73
CA GLY A 71 -20.40 19.64 -6.66
C GLY A 71 -20.20 19.00 -5.27
N LYS A 72 -20.19 17.66 -5.17
CA LYS A 72 -19.90 16.93 -3.93
C LYS A 72 -18.40 16.61 -3.83
N ILE A 73 -17.92 16.41 -2.61
CA ILE A 73 -16.53 15.98 -2.34
C ILE A 73 -16.52 14.50 -1.94
N ARG A 74 -15.65 13.72 -2.58
CA ARG A 74 -15.52 12.28 -2.34
C ARG A 74 -14.05 11.84 -2.25
N PRO A 75 -13.70 10.88 -1.37
CA PRO A 75 -12.44 10.14 -1.47
C PRO A 75 -12.40 9.29 -2.75
N SER A 76 -11.19 8.91 -3.18
CA SER A 76 -10.99 7.99 -4.31
C SER A 76 -10.73 6.56 -3.79
N HIS A 77 -9.93 5.78 -4.51
CA HIS A 77 -9.54 4.39 -4.23
C HIS A 77 -8.54 4.19 -3.08
N PHE A 78 -8.25 5.24 -2.31
CA PHE A 78 -7.32 5.16 -1.19
C PHE A 78 -8.06 4.89 0.10
N VAL A 79 -7.67 3.84 0.82
CA VAL A 79 -8.17 3.50 2.15
C VAL A 79 -7.07 3.84 3.15
N GLY A 80 -7.40 4.50 4.26
CA GLY A 80 -6.36 4.95 5.17
C GLY A 80 -6.81 6.00 6.17
N ALA A 81 -5.85 6.44 6.96
CA ALA A 81 -6.01 7.47 7.97
C ALA A 81 -4.88 8.48 7.78
N VAL A 82 -5.21 9.74 7.50
CA VAL A 82 -4.23 10.81 7.26
C VAL A 82 -4.61 12.07 8.02
N TRP A 83 -3.60 12.88 8.34
CA TRP A 83 -3.81 14.24 8.85
C TRP A 83 -3.92 15.20 7.67
N LEU A 84 -5.02 15.94 7.60
CA LEU A 84 -5.17 17.11 6.75
C LEU A 84 -4.76 18.35 7.54
N GLU A 85 -3.97 19.23 6.93
CA GLU A 85 -3.48 20.45 7.57
C GLU A 85 -4.09 21.68 6.92
N GLN A 86 -4.69 22.55 7.73
CA GLN A 86 -5.16 23.86 7.31
C GLN A 86 -5.01 24.85 8.47
N ASP A 87 -4.52 26.05 8.19
CA ASP A 87 -4.38 27.13 9.18
C ASP A 87 -3.63 26.69 10.46
N LYS A 88 -2.60 25.84 10.29
CA LYS A 88 -1.79 25.22 11.37
C LYS A 88 -2.55 24.28 12.32
N LYS A 89 -3.79 23.91 11.98
CA LYS A 89 -4.58 22.88 12.66
C LYS A 89 -4.55 21.59 11.85
N GLN A 90 -4.65 20.46 12.56
CA GLN A 90 -4.66 19.12 11.97
C GLN A 90 -6.03 18.46 12.18
N TYR A 91 -6.56 17.89 11.09
CA TYR A 91 -7.86 17.24 11.06
C TYR A 91 -7.71 15.81 10.54
N PRO A 92 -8.22 14.79 11.25
CA PRO A 92 -8.08 13.42 10.83
C PRO A 92 -9.08 13.11 9.71
N LEU A 93 -8.60 12.61 8.58
CA LEU A 93 -9.43 12.00 7.54
C LEU A 93 -9.23 10.49 7.60
N VAL A 94 -10.32 9.76 7.82
CA VAL A 94 -10.36 8.30 7.84
C VAL A 94 -11.28 7.82 6.73
N VAL A 95 -10.71 7.08 5.78
CA VAL A 95 -11.45 6.48 4.67
C VAL A 95 -11.46 4.96 4.83
N LYS A 96 -12.66 4.40 4.97
CA LYS A 96 -12.89 2.95 5.07
C LYS A 96 -13.05 2.34 3.67
N PRO A 97 -12.71 1.04 3.48
CA PRO A 97 -13.00 0.35 2.24
C PRO A 97 -14.50 0.42 1.91
N LYS A 98 -14.84 0.65 0.64
CA LYS A 98 -16.25 0.63 0.21
C LYS A 98 -16.89 -0.75 0.27
N ILE A 99 -16.07 -1.80 0.16
CA ILE A 99 -16.51 -3.19 0.21
C ILE A 99 -16.28 -3.68 1.65
N ALA A 100 -17.36 -4.03 2.33
CA ALA A 100 -17.29 -4.54 3.70
C ALA A 100 -16.53 -5.89 3.75
N GLN A 101 -15.78 -6.13 4.83
CA GLN A 101 -15.09 -7.41 5.09
C GLN A 101 -14.08 -7.86 4.02
N VAL A 102 -13.48 -6.90 3.30
CA VAL A 102 -12.37 -7.22 2.39
C VAL A 102 -11.12 -7.60 3.18
N ASP A 103 -10.63 -8.81 2.95
CA ASP A 103 -9.35 -9.27 3.51
C ASP A 103 -8.17 -8.74 2.70
N VAL A 104 -7.75 -7.53 3.06
CA VAL A 104 -6.59 -6.85 2.47
C VAL A 104 -5.30 -7.63 2.72
N LEU A 105 -5.19 -8.31 3.88
CA LEU A 105 -4.01 -9.10 4.22
C LEU A 105 -3.85 -10.27 3.25
N GLN A 106 -4.94 -11.00 2.98
CA GLN A 106 -4.92 -12.13 2.07
C GLN A 106 -4.61 -11.72 0.62
N MET A 107 -5.16 -10.58 0.16
CA MET A 107 -4.79 -10.03 -1.14
C MET A 107 -3.28 -9.78 -1.21
N PHE A 108 -2.73 -9.15 -0.18
CA PHE A 108 -1.29 -8.95 -0.07
C PHE A 108 -0.50 -10.27 -0.02
N CYS A 109 -0.94 -11.28 0.73
CA CYS A 109 -0.31 -12.61 0.78
C CYS A 109 -0.23 -13.27 -0.59
N SER A 110 -1.30 -13.20 -1.38
CA SER A 110 -1.36 -13.78 -2.73
C SER A 110 -0.37 -13.09 -3.67
N VAL A 111 -0.28 -11.76 -3.60
CA VAL A 111 0.71 -10.98 -4.37
C VAL A 111 2.13 -11.29 -3.90
N ALA A 112 2.36 -11.35 -2.60
CA ALA A 112 3.65 -11.62 -1.98
C ALA A 112 4.22 -13.00 -2.33
N SER A 113 3.34 -13.98 -2.54
CA SER A 113 3.70 -15.34 -2.97
C SER A 113 4.30 -15.38 -4.39
N HIS A 114 4.18 -14.30 -5.15
CA HIS A 114 4.69 -14.18 -6.52
C HIS A 114 5.73 -13.04 -6.62
N PRO A 115 7.05 -13.33 -6.47
CA PRO A 115 8.09 -12.31 -6.42
C PRO A 115 8.13 -11.33 -7.60
N ALA A 116 7.83 -11.80 -8.81
CA ALA A 116 7.78 -10.96 -10.01
C ALA A 116 6.64 -9.92 -9.95
N ILE A 117 5.45 -10.35 -9.51
CA ILE A 117 4.28 -9.48 -9.38
C ILE A 117 4.51 -8.50 -8.22
N MET A 118 5.04 -8.99 -7.09
CA MET A 118 5.40 -8.15 -5.95
C MET A 118 6.48 -7.11 -6.29
N GLY A 119 7.31 -7.35 -7.30
CA GLY A 119 8.27 -6.38 -7.82
C GLY A 119 7.61 -5.25 -8.63
N SER A 120 6.46 -5.53 -9.26
CA SER A 120 5.69 -4.58 -10.07
C SER A 120 4.66 -3.77 -9.28
N LEU A 121 4.33 -4.20 -8.06
CA LEU A 121 3.43 -3.47 -7.17
C LEU A 121 4.04 -2.10 -6.87
N LYS A 122 3.40 -1.04 -7.39
CA LYS A 122 3.82 0.36 -7.15
C LYS A 122 3.66 0.72 -5.66
N SER A 123 3.78 1.99 -5.29
CA SER A 123 3.64 2.47 -3.89
C SER A 123 2.22 2.30 -3.33
N PHE A 124 1.74 1.05 -3.23
CA PHE A 124 0.42 0.68 -2.77
C PHE A 124 0.22 1.01 -1.31
N PHE A 125 1.30 1.08 -0.54
CA PHE A 125 1.30 1.46 0.85
C PHE A 125 2.31 2.56 1.11
N LYS A 126 1.89 3.58 1.85
CA LYS A 126 2.76 4.62 2.39
C LYS A 126 2.28 4.99 3.78
N CYS A 127 3.20 5.24 4.68
CA CYS A 127 2.91 5.70 6.04
C CYS A 127 3.72 6.96 6.40
N TRP A 128 3.37 7.60 7.51
CA TRP A 128 4.06 8.76 8.07
C TRP A 128 4.26 8.61 9.58
N PRO A 129 5.20 7.74 10.00
CA PRO A 129 5.41 7.44 11.42
C PRO A 129 5.89 8.64 12.26
N ASP A 130 6.38 9.68 11.60
CA ASP A 130 6.81 10.94 12.24
C ASP A 130 5.62 11.79 12.72
N GLN A 131 4.43 11.61 12.13
CA GLN A 131 3.20 12.30 12.51
C GLN A 131 2.49 11.58 13.66
N ASP A 132 1.63 12.29 14.41
CA ASP A 132 0.91 11.73 15.54
C ASP A 132 -0.05 10.60 15.17
N LEU A 133 -0.33 9.74 16.14
CA LEU A 133 -1.25 8.61 15.95
C LEU A 133 -2.66 9.13 15.72
N ILE A 134 -3.36 8.53 14.77
CA ILE A 134 -4.77 8.80 14.48
C ILE A 134 -5.60 7.69 15.13
N ASP A 135 -6.75 8.06 15.69
CA ASP A 135 -7.74 7.09 16.14
C ASP A 135 -8.20 6.22 14.96
N GLY A 136 -8.25 4.92 15.21
CA GLY A 136 -8.04 3.89 14.21
C GLY A 136 -9.19 3.70 13.23
N ILE A 137 -8.84 3.16 12.06
CA ILE A 137 -9.77 2.59 11.10
C ILE A 137 -10.11 1.17 11.57
N PRO A 138 -11.38 0.73 11.52
CA PRO A 138 -11.73 -0.67 11.69
C PRO A 138 -11.36 -1.47 10.43
N LEU A 139 -10.07 -1.57 10.10
CA LEU A 139 -9.58 -2.46 9.06
C LEU A 139 -9.14 -3.78 9.71
N GLU A 140 -9.73 -4.89 9.26
CA GLU A 140 -9.38 -6.22 9.74
C GLU A 140 -7.90 -6.51 9.51
N ASN A 141 -7.23 -7.05 10.54
CA ASN A 141 -5.83 -7.47 10.48
C ASN A 141 -4.84 -6.36 10.03
N LEU A 142 -5.17 -5.07 10.19
CA LEU A 142 -4.29 -3.96 9.79
C LEU A 142 -2.88 -4.07 10.37
N SER A 143 -2.77 -4.40 11.65
CA SER A 143 -1.47 -4.57 12.33
C SER A 143 -0.64 -5.69 11.69
N LEU A 144 -1.28 -6.80 11.32
CA LEU A 144 -0.62 -7.88 10.59
C LEU A 144 -0.19 -7.44 9.19
N LEU A 145 -1.03 -6.68 8.47
CA LEU A 145 -0.70 -6.15 7.16
C LEU A 145 0.54 -5.23 7.23
N GLN A 146 0.58 -4.34 8.22
CA GLN A 146 1.73 -3.45 8.46
C GLN A 146 3.00 -4.23 8.81
N VAL A 147 2.88 -5.29 9.63
CA VAL A 147 3.98 -6.23 9.92
C VAL A 147 4.44 -6.95 8.64
N ALA A 148 3.52 -7.44 7.82
CA ALA A 148 3.82 -8.14 6.58
C ALA A 148 4.56 -7.24 5.58
N ILE A 149 4.14 -5.98 5.46
CA ILE A 149 4.80 -4.96 4.63
C ILE A 149 6.21 -4.68 5.12
N TYR A 150 6.39 -4.53 6.44
CA TYR A 150 7.70 -4.35 7.05
C TYR A 150 8.62 -5.55 6.79
N LEU A 151 8.16 -6.77 7.05
CA LEU A 151 8.95 -7.99 6.87
C LEU A 151 9.38 -8.19 5.41
N ASN A 152 8.49 -7.93 4.46
CA ASN A 152 8.83 -7.98 3.04
C ASN A 152 9.94 -6.98 2.67
N ARG A 153 9.85 -5.74 3.18
CA ARG A 153 10.90 -4.75 2.95
C ARG A 153 12.21 -5.13 3.64
N LEU A 154 12.13 -5.67 4.86
CA LEU A 154 13.28 -6.08 5.64
C LEU A 154 14.00 -7.27 5.00
N VAL A 155 13.30 -8.31 4.53
CA VAL A 155 13.94 -9.47 3.90
C VAL A 155 14.65 -9.08 2.60
N LYS A 156 14.05 -8.20 1.79
CA LYS A 156 14.70 -7.63 0.60
C LYS A 156 15.95 -6.83 0.96
N PHE A 157 15.93 -6.12 2.07
CA PHE A 157 17.07 -5.38 2.60
C PHE A 157 18.19 -6.31 3.10
N CYS A 158 17.84 -7.34 3.89
CA CYS A 158 18.76 -8.32 4.47
C CYS A 158 19.44 -9.25 3.46
N ARG A 159 18.91 -9.37 2.23
CA ARG A 159 19.59 -10.07 1.12
C ARG A 159 20.92 -9.42 0.72
N ARG A 160 21.18 -8.18 1.15
CA ARG A 160 22.43 -7.47 0.92
C ARG A 160 23.22 -7.40 2.23
N HIS A 161 24.54 -7.23 2.13
CA HIS A 161 25.41 -7.06 3.29
C HIS A 161 24.96 -5.88 4.17
N LEU A 162 24.75 -6.15 5.46
CA LEU A 162 24.48 -5.13 6.47
C LEU A 162 25.66 -4.15 6.56
N ARG A 163 25.36 -2.88 6.81
CA ARG A 163 26.42 -1.87 6.96
C ARG A 163 27.11 -2.16 8.27
N GLN A 164 28.42 -2.33 8.22
CA GLN A 164 29.27 -2.37 9.39
C GLN A 164 29.66 -0.94 9.77
N GLY A 165 29.76 -0.69 11.07
CA GLY A 165 30.21 0.57 11.64
C GLY A 165 31.45 0.34 12.51
N PHE A 166 32.16 1.44 12.79
CA PHE A 166 33.27 1.44 13.74
C PHE A 166 32.73 1.69 15.14
N ILE A 167 32.78 0.66 15.98
CA ILE A 167 32.37 0.76 17.38
C ILE A 167 33.61 0.95 18.23
N ARG A 168 33.60 1.95 19.12
CA ARG A 168 34.67 2.14 20.11
C ARG A 168 34.47 1.15 21.25
N VAL A 169 35.48 0.32 21.47
CA VAL A 169 35.53 -0.65 22.57
C VAL A 169 36.67 -0.24 23.49
N ALA A 170 36.40 -0.25 24.80
CA ALA A 170 37.40 -0.07 25.83
C ALA A 170 37.54 -1.39 26.58
N ASP A 171 38.72 -2.00 26.53
CA ASP A 171 38.95 -3.36 27.04
C ASP A 171 40.37 -3.53 27.58
N ASN A 172 40.52 -4.47 28.52
CA ASN A 172 41.79 -4.78 29.17
C ASN A 172 42.54 -5.86 28.39
N CYS A 173 43.43 -5.44 27.49
CA CYS A 173 44.07 -6.32 26.52
C CYS A 173 45.27 -7.07 27.14
N PRO A 174 45.30 -8.42 27.11
CA PRO A 174 46.44 -9.20 27.60
C PRO A 174 47.56 -9.24 26.55
N GLY A 175 48.78 -8.92 26.97
CA GLY A 175 50.02 -9.06 26.20
C GLY A 175 50.13 -8.18 24.94
N ASN A 176 49.11 -7.37 24.64
CA ASN A 176 49.01 -6.59 23.42
C ASN A 176 48.42 -5.20 23.70
N ILE A 177 48.92 -4.18 22.98
CA ILE A 177 48.37 -2.83 23.02
C ILE A 177 47.57 -2.61 21.74
N LYS A 178 46.30 -2.21 21.88
CA LYS A 178 45.40 -1.94 20.75
C LYS A 178 44.91 -0.50 20.79
N GLY A 179 45.26 0.30 19.78
CA GLY A 179 44.78 1.69 19.69
C GLY A 179 45.31 2.59 20.81
N LYS A 180 44.41 3.36 21.44
CA LYS A 180 44.76 4.36 22.46
C LYS A 180 44.77 3.74 23.86
N ILE A 181 45.88 3.83 24.58
CA ILE A 181 45.93 3.45 25.99
C ILE A 181 45.08 4.45 26.81
N LEU A 182 44.31 3.95 27.78
CA LEU A 182 43.56 4.77 28.73
C LEU A 182 44.30 4.75 30.09
N PRO A 183 45.17 5.72 30.39
CA PRO A 183 46.08 5.65 31.52
C PRO A 183 45.36 5.55 32.86
N GLU A 184 44.29 6.33 33.07
CA GLU A 184 43.52 6.29 34.31
C GLU A 184 42.83 4.95 34.56
N ALA A 185 42.23 4.36 33.51
CA ALA A 185 41.58 3.07 33.60
C ALA A 185 42.61 1.96 33.80
N ASN A 186 43.78 2.07 33.14
CA ASN A 186 44.88 1.12 33.27
C ASN A 186 45.50 1.16 34.67
N LEU A 187 45.71 2.35 35.24
CA LEU A 187 46.22 2.52 36.59
C LEU A 187 45.31 1.80 37.60
N ARG A 188 43.99 2.06 37.52
CA ARG A 188 42.97 1.46 38.40
C ARG A 188 42.87 -0.05 38.22
N ALA A 189 42.81 -0.55 36.99
CA ALA A 189 42.55 -1.97 36.72
C ALA A 189 43.80 -2.85 36.85
N ASN A 190 44.98 -2.34 36.47
CA ASN A 190 46.19 -3.14 36.29
C ASN A 190 47.34 -2.74 37.22
N THR A 191 47.75 -1.47 37.20
CA THR A 191 48.93 -1.00 37.95
C THR A 191 48.77 -1.15 39.46
N VAL A 192 47.62 -0.76 40.03
CA VAL A 192 47.33 -0.93 41.47
C VAL A 192 47.32 -2.41 41.88
N HIS A 193 46.93 -3.30 40.97
CA HIS A 193 46.82 -4.74 41.24
C HIS A 193 48.09 -5.52 40.83
N GLY A 194 49.17 -4.84 40.44
CA GLY A 194 50.43 -5.47 40.02
C GLY A 194 50.35 -6.27 38.70
N ARG A 195 49.32 -6.08 37.89
CA ARG A 195 49.09 -6.84 36.65
C ARG A 195 49.75 -6.13 35.46
N ALA A 196 51.05 -6.34 35.28
CA ALA A 196 51.82 -5.75 34.17
C ALA A 196 51.61 -6.46 32.81
N ASP A 197 50.97 -7.63 32.82
CA ASP A 197 50.69 -8.44 31.62
C ASP A 197 49.52 -7.89 30.77
N ARG A 198 48.80 -6.87 31.25
CA ARG A 198 47.63 -6.32 30.57
C ARG A 198 47.65 -4.80 30.50
N VAL A 199 47.07 -4.26 29.43
CA VAL A 199 46.95 -2.82 29.23
C VAL A 199 45.51 -2.46 28.85
N TYR A 200 44.91 -1.55 29.62
CA TYR A 200 43.58 -1.03 29.35
C TYR A 200 43.61 -0.05 28.18
N CYS A 201 42.99 -0.43 27.07
CA CYS A 201 43.05 0.31 25.81
C CYS A 201 41.65 0.58 25.24
N GLN A 202 41.54 1.65 24.46
CA GLN A 202 40.40 1.99 23.65
C GLN A 202 40.76 1.89 22.16
N TYR A 203 40.02 1.08 21.42
CA TYR A 203 40.22 0.88 19.99
C TYR A 203 38.88 0.77 19.27
N GLN A 204 38.92 0.79 17.93
CA GLN A 204 37.74 0.63 17.10
C GLN A 204 37.70 -0.77 16.51
N ILE A 205 36.52 -1.40 16.58
CA ILE A 205 36.24 -2.64 15.86
C ILE A 205 35.20 -2.39 14.77
N VAL A 206 35.33 -3.11 13.67
CA VAL A 206 34.32 -3.15 12.63
C VAL A 206 33.26 -4.15 13.05
N SER A 207 32.02 -3.69 13.22
CA SER A 207 30.91 -4.54 13.67
C SER A 207 29.62 -4.18 12.96
N SER A 208 28.77 -5.19 12.72
CA SER A 208 27.40 -5.01 12.27
C SER A 208 26.46 -4.56 13.39
N ASP A 209 26.90 -4.56 14.65
CA ASP A 209 26.07 -4.14 15.78
C ASP A 209 25.95 -2.61 15.90
N THR A 210 25.41 -1.99 14.86
CA THR A 210 25.20 -0.53 14.79
C THR A 210 23.77 -0.18 15.19
N LEU A 211 23.55 1.04 15.69
CA LEU A 211 22.21 1.55 16.02
C LEU A 211 21.20 1.36 14.88
N ALA A 212 21.62 1.60 13.63
CA ALA A 212 20.79 1.39 12.45
C ALA A 212 20.31 -0.07 12.33
N ASN A 213 21.20 -1.04 12.54
CA ASN A 213 20.82 -2.45 12.48
C ASN A 213 20.02 -2.89 13.74
N GLN A 214 20.29 -2.29 14.91
CA GLN A 214 19.53 -2.54 16.15
C GLN A 214 18.06 -2.10 16.02
N ILE A 215 17.79 -0.97 15.35
CA ILE A 215 16.42 -0.51 15.02
C ILE A 215 15.68 -1.57 14.22
N LEU A 216 16.32 -2.13 13.20
CA LEU A 216 15.71 -3.20 12.39
C LEU A 216 15.49 -4.46 13.23
N LYS A 217 16.45 -4.84 14.09
CA LYS A 217 16.32 -6.02 14.94
C LYS A 217 15.19 -5.87 15.97
N PHE A 218 15.02 -4.69 16.55
CA PHE A 218 13.95 -4.45 17.52
C PHE A 218 12.57 -4.45 16.86
N ALA A 219 12.41 -3.82 15.69
CA ALA A 219 11.14 -3.89 14.95
C ALA A 219 10.82 -5.32 14.46
N LEU A 220 11.84 -6.10 14.06
CA LEU A 220 11.67 -7.53 13.76
C LEU A 220 11.18 -8.32 14.98
N PHE A 221 11.76 -8.07 16.16
CA PHE A 221 11.32 -8.69 17.40
C PHE A 221 9.84 -8.42 17.69
N LEU A 222 9.40 -7.16 17.59
CA LEU A 222 7.99 -6.79 17.75
C LEU A 222 7.09 -7.46 16.69
N SER A 223 7.57 -7.54 15.44
CA SER A 223 6.88 -8.20 14.35
C SER A 223 6.66 -9.69 14.62
N ILE A 224 7.66 -10.40 15.14
CA ILE A 224 7.56 -11.81 15.52
C ILE A 224 6.57 -12.01 16.67
N LYS A 225 6.57 -11.12 17.67
CA LYS A 225 5.58 -11.16 18.76
C LYS A 225 4.15 -10.97 18.23
N CYS A 226 3.97 -10.03 17.30
CA CYS A 226 2.70 -9.83 16.60
C CYS A 226 2.31 -11.11 15.86
N LEU A 227 3.15 -11.65 14.97
CA LEU A 227 2.86 -12.90 14.24
C LEU A 227 2.48 -14.05 15.18
N GLY A 228 3.20 -14.22 16.30
CA GLY A 228 2.90 -15.25 17.29
C GLY A 228 1.46 -15.19 17.82
N LYS A 229 0.92 -13.99 18.06
CA LYS A 229 -0.46 -13.76 18.51
C LYS A 229 -1.50 -14.26 17.51
N TYR A 230 -1.22 -14.13 16.21
CA TYR A 230 -2.15 -14.50 15.13
C TYR A 230 -1.88 -15.88 14.50
N SER A 231 -0.77 -16.55 14.86
CA SER A 231 -0.28 -17.76 14.19
C SER A 231 -1.08 -19.05 14.44
N LYS A 232 -2.09 -19.05 15.32
CA LYS A 232 -2.85 -20.27 15.62
C LYS A 232 -3.73 -20.67 14.43
N GLY A 233 -3.19 -21.52 13.55
CA GLY A 233 -3.93 -22.25 12.52
C GLY A 233 -4.04 -21.60 11.14
N ASN A 234 -3.20 -20.61 10.81
CA ASN A 234 -3.26 -19.93 9.51
C ASN A 234 -2.01 -20.21 8.64
N ASP A 235 -2.12 -21.18 7.73
CA ASP A 235 -1.06 -21.58 6.80
C ASP A 235 -0.60 -20.43 5.89
N GLU A 236 -1.46 -19.43 5.64
CA GLU A 236 -1.14 -18.28 4.78
C GLU A 236 -0.05 -17.38 5.39
N LEU A 237 0.12 -17.39 6.72
CA LEU A 237 1.15 -16.62 7.42
C LEU A 237 2.55 -17.26 7.31
N GLN A 238 2.67 -18.46 6.73
CA GLN A 238 3.95 -19.17 6.62
C GLN A 238 4.99 -18.37 5.83
N ILE A 239 4.57 -17.60 4.82
CA ILE A 239 5.47 -16.72 4.07
C ILE A 239 6.09 -15.64 4.96
N PHE A 240 5.33 -15.11 5.93
CA PHE A 240 5.82 -14.11 6.88
C PHE A 240 6.80 -14.71 7.87
N TRP A 241 6.53 -15.92 8.38
CA TRP A 241 7.46 -16.65 9.23
C TRP A 241 8.78 -16.97 8.50
N ASN A 242 8.70 -17.33 7.22
CA ASN A 242 9.89 -17.56 6.40
C ASN A 242 10.72 -16.29 6.20
N TRP A 243 10.08 -15.13 6.01
CA TRP A 243 10.77 -13.84 5.96
C TRP A 243 11.38 -13.48 7.31
N ALA A 244 10.64 -13.66 8.41
CA ALA A 244 11.12 -13.37 9.76
C ALA A 244 12.38 -14.18 10.08
N ARG A 245 12.38 -15.49 9.83
CA ARG A 245 13.55 -16.37 10.04
C ARG A 245 14.78 -15.94 9.21
N GLN A 246 14.57 -15.57 7.95
CA GLN A 246 15.65 -15.05 7.09
C GLN A 246 16.24 -13.76 7.67
N CYS A 247 15.38 -12.86 8.17
CA CYS A 247 15.83 -11.61 8.78
C CYS A 247 16.53 -11.85 10.12
N GLU A 248 16.05 -12.79 10.94
CA GLU A 248 16.69 -13.18 12.20
C GLU A 248 18.09 -13.73 11.97
N ALA A 249 18.26 -14.63 10.98
CA ALA A 249 19.56 -15.15 10.60
C ALA A 249 20.51 -14.02 10.14
N ALA A 250 20.02 -13.10 9.31
CA ALA A 250 20.82 -11.97 8.83
C ALA A 250 21.21 -10.99 9.96
N LEU A 251 20.37 -10.83 10.99
CA LEU A 251 20.58 -9.92 12.13
C LEU A 251 21.09 -10.66 13.38
N ALA A 252 21.59 -11.89 13.25
CA ALA A 252 22.01 -12.71 14.38
C ALA A 252 23.11 -12.04 15.21
N SER A 253 24.09 -11.40 14.56
CA SER A 253 25.22 -10.71 15.19
C SER A 253 24.92 -9.32 15.76
N VAL A 254 23.70 -8.81 15.57
CA VAL A 254 23.27 -7.51 16.09
C VAL A 254 22.67 -7.72 17.48
N SER A 255 22.98 -6.89 18.47
CA SER A 255 22.37 -7.03 19.79
C SER A 255 20.91 -6.56 19.78
N LEU A 256 20.05 -7.24 20.54
CA LEU A 256 18.68 -6.78 20.76
C LEU A 256 18.69 -5.75 21.89
N ARG A 257 18.16 -4.57 21.62
CA ARG A 257 18.02 -3.47 22.58
C ARG A 257 16.66 -2.83 22.38
N ALA A 258 16.05 -2.32 23.46
CA ALA A 258 14.86 -1.49 23.36
C ALA A 258 15.15 -0.19 22.59
N ILE A 259 14.33 0.10 21.58
CA ILE A 259 14.47 1.28 20.72
C ILE A 259 13.25 2.19 20.94
N THR A 260 13.53 3.47 21.05
CA THR A 260 12.55 4.55 21.24
C THR A 260 12.56 5.50 20.05
N GLN A 261 11.63 6.45 20.03
CA GLN A 261 11.58 7.47 18.97
C GLN A 261 12.84 8.35 18.92
N ASN A 262 13.51 8.55 20.06
CA ASN A 262 14.72 9.37 20.18
C ASN A 262 15.92 8.73 19.48
N ASP A 263 15.97 7.40 19.39
CA ASP A 263 17.06 6.67 18.72
C ASP A 263 17.15 6.97 17.21
N PHE A 264 16.11 7.58 16.63
CA PHE A 264 16.09 7.99 15.23
C PHE A 264 16.69 9.39 14.99
N GLN A 265 16.80 10.25 16.01
CA GLN A 265 17.16 11.67 15.85
C GLN A 265 18.60 11.89 15.34
N GLY A 266 19.50 10.93 15.57
CA GLY A 266 20.90 11.01 15.13
C GLY A 266 21.20 10.34 13.78
N LEU A 267 20.19 9.85 13.06
CA LEU A 267 20.39 9.08 11.84
C LEU A 267 20.33 9.98 10.60
N PHE A 268 21.46 10.06 9.90
CA PHE A 268 21.56 10.75 8.61
C PHE A 268 21.53 9.76 7.46
N TYR A 269 20.48 9.86 6.65
CA TYR A 269 20.31 9.04 5.45
C TYR A 269 21.07 9.69 4.28
N SER A 270 22.38 9.43 4.19
CA SER A 270 23.23 9.85 3.06
C SER A 270 24.16 8.71 2.61
N GLY A 271 24.59 8.73 1.35
CA GLY A 271 25.45 7.69 0.77
C GLY A 271 24.92 6.26 1.01
N LEU A 272 25.74 5.40 1.64
CA LEU A 272 25.39 4.02 1.97
C LEU A 272 24.23 3.89 2.99
N MET A 273 23.85 4.95 3.71
CA MET A 273 22.68 4.95 4.60
C MET A 273 21.36 5.18 3.87
N GLN A 274 21.36 5.64 2.62
CA GLN A 274 20.10 5.91 1.91
C GLN A 274 19.19 4.68 1.83
N ARG A 275 19.76 3.48 1.67
CA ARG A 275 19.01 2.22 1.65
C ARG A 275 18.29 1.88 2.96
N TYR A 276 18.69 2.48 4.08
CA TYR A 276 18.05 2.28 5.38
C TYR A 276 16.80 3.14 5.56
N LYS A 277 16.63 4.19 4.76
CA LYS A 277 15.54 5.16 4.90
C LYS A 277 14.17 4.47 4.92
N GLU A 278 13.92 3.63 3.92
CA GLU A 278 12.65 2.91 3.77
C GLU A 278 12.42 1.83 4.85
N PRO A 279 13.37 0.90 5.12
CA PRO A 279 13.25 -0.04 6.24
C PRO A 279 13.12 0.62 7.61
N HIS A 280 13.86 1.71 7.89
CA HIS A 280 13.74 2.44 9.15
C HIS A 280 12.41 3.14 9.28
N LYS A 281 11.86 3.70 8.19
CA LYS A 281 10.53 4.29 8.19
C LYS A 281 9.47 3.26 8.61
N LEU A 282 9.49 2.08 8.01
CA LEU A 282 8.57 0.99 8.39
C LEU A 282 8.86 0.46 9.81
N ALA A 283 10.13 0.33 10.21
CA ALA A 283 10.48 -0.03 11.57
C ALA A 283 9.94 0.98 12.60
N LYS A 284 10.02 2.27 12.30
CA LYS A 284 9.49 3.35 13.14
C LYS A 284 7.97 3.25 13.29
N MET A 285 7.25 2.87 12.23
CA MET A 285 5.82 2.55 12.29
C MET A 285 5.54 1.40 13.27
N ILE A 286 6.21 0.26 13.10
CA ILE A 286 6.04 -0.92 13.96
C ILE A 286 6.33 -0.56 15.43
N ILE A 287 7.42 0.15 15.70
CA ILE A 287 7.83 0.55 17.06
C ILE A 287 6.87 1.57 17.67
N LYS A 288 6.29 2.47 16.87
CA LYS A 288 5.32 3.47 17.36
C LYS A 288 3.98 2.83 17.70
N GLN A 289 3.62 1.78 16.96
CA GLN A 289 2.36 1.08 17.11
C GLN A 289 2.43 0.11 18.30
N PHE A 290 3.37 -0.84 18.30
CA PHE A 290 3.42 -1.88 19.34
C PHE A 290 4.19 -1.42 20.58
N LYS A 291 3.70 -1.83 21.75
CA LYS A 291 4.39 -1.61 23.03
C LYS A 291 4.67 -2.95 23.70
N VAL A 292 5.83 -3.02 24.36
CA VAL A 292 6.18 -4.12 25.26
C VAL A 292 6.23 -3.52 26.65
N GLU A 293 5.37 -4.00 27.55
CA GLU A 293 5.33 -3.53 28.93
C GLU A 293 6.52 -4.05 29.73
N ALA A 294 6.76 -3.46 30.91
CA ALA A 294 7.82 -3.92 31.82
C ALA A 294 7.62 -5.38 32.28
N SER A 295 6.38 -5.87 32.25
CA SER A 295 6.01 -7.29 32.47
C SER A 295 6.46 -8.22 31.34
N GLY A 296 6.92 -7.68 30.21
CA GLY A 296 7.23 -8.44 29.00
C GLY A 296 6.00 -8.78 28.14
N GLU A 297 4.81 -8.33 28.54
CA GLU A 297 3.58 -8.50 27.75
C GLU A 297 3.59 -7.63 26.50
N PHE A 298 3.21 -8.24 25.38
CA PHE A 298 3.04 -7.56 24.10
C PHE A 298 1.63 -6.96 24.04
N LYS A 299 1.52 -5.64 24.01
CA LYS A 299 0.25 -4.94 23.80
C LYS A 299 0.22 -4.30 22.42
N GLU A 300 -0.82 -4.68 21.70
CA GLU A 300 -1.26 -3.98 20.51
C GLU A 300 -2.11 -2.79 20.95
N PRO A 301 -1.92 -1.59 20.36
CA PRO A 301 -2.71 -0.43 20.72
C PRO A 301 -4.14 -0.65 20.25
N GLU A 302 -5.10 -0.50 21.17
CA GLU A 302 -6.50 -0.45 20.80
C GLU A 302 -6.75 0.80 19.96
N LEU A 303 -7.24 0.60 18.74
CA LEU A 303 -7.85 1.65 17.91
C LEU A 303 -6.95 2.87 17.65
N LYS A 304 -5.64 2.69 17.47
CA LYS A 304 -4.73 3.76 17.01
C LYS A 304 -3.74 3.27 15.97
N THR A 305 -3.50 4.08 14.95
CA THR A 305 -2.57 3.78 13.87
C THR A 305 -1.70 4.98 13.54
N VAL A 306 -0.48 4.74 13.05
CA VAL A 306 0.26 5.79 12.36
C VAL A 306 -0.49 6.19 11.10
N PRO A 307 -0.36 7.44 10.62
CA PRO A 307 -0.99 7.83 9.37
C PRO A 307 -0.47 6.99 8.20
N PHE A 308 -1.38 6.53 7.35
CA PHE A 308 -1.07 5.70 6.18
C PHE A 308 -2.18 5.73 5.13
N TYR A 309 -1.86 5.29 3.92
CA TYR A 309 -2.85 4.89 2.93
C TYR A 309 -2.51 3.55 2.29
N LEU A 310 -3.54 2.93 1.73
CA LEU A 310 -3.55 1.77 0.85
C LEU A 310 -4.20 2.15 -0.49
N ASP A 311 -3.51 1.90 -1.59
CA ASP A 311 -4.05 1.98 -2.95
C ASP A 311 -4.76 0.67 -3.28
N MET A 312 -6.09 0.66 -3.15
CA MET A 312 -6.89 -0.55 -3.31
C MET A 312 -6.96 -1.02 -4.76
N ASN A 313 -6.99 -0.10 -5.72
CA ASN A 313 -7.02 -0.43 -7.14
C ASN A 313 -5.75 -1.19 -7.56
N ASN A 314 -4.58 -0.65 -7.22
CA ASN A 314 -3.30 -1.26 -7.55
C ASN A 314 -3.09 -2.60 -6.82
N LEU A 315 -3.50 -2.70 -5.55
CA LEU A 315 -3.43 -3.97 -4.81
C LEU A 315 -4.33 -5.04 -5.46
N PHE A 316 -5.57 -4.69 -5.81
CA PHE A 316 -6.52 -5.61 -6.43
C PHE A 316 -6.06 -6.06 -7.82
N GLU A 317 -5.56 -5.14 -8.66
CA GLU A 317 -4.96 -5.49 -9.96
C GLU A 317 -3.85 -6.53 -9.77
N LYS A 318 -2.88 -6.28 -8.88
CA LYS A 318 -1.79 -7.25 -8.65
C LYS A 318 -2.28 -8.57 -8.06
N TYR A 319 -3.32 -8.54 -7.23
CA TYR A 319 -3.97 -9.74 -6.71
C TYR A 319 -4.56 -10.59 -7.84
N VAL A 320 -5.34 -10.01 -8.76
CA VAL A 320 -5.86 -10.71 -9.95
C VAL A 320 -4.71 -11.27 -10.78
N GLY A 321 -3.65 -10.48 -10.97
CA GLY A 321 -2.45 -10.93 -11.66
C GLY A 321 -1.77 -12.16 -11.02
N ALA A 322 -1.81 -12.27 -9.69
CA ALA A 322 -1.32 -13.44 -8.95
C ALA A 322 -2.22 -14.66 -9.18
N LYS A 323 -3.55 -14.48 -9.15
CA LYS A 323 -4.50 -15.57 -9.43
C LYS A 323 -4.43 -16.09 -10.86
N LEU A 324 -4.25 -15.21 -11.84
CA LEU A 324 -4.02 -15.64 -13.23
C LEU A 324 -2.74 -16.48 -13.37
N ARG A 325 -1.69 -16.15 -12.61
CA ARG A 325 -0.44 -16.92 -12.60
C ARG A 325 -0.58 -18.25 -11.88
N GLU A 326 -1.32 -18.31 -10.78
CA GLU A 326 -1.69 -19.57 -10.10
C GLU A 326 -2.47 -20.50 -11.02
N ALA A 327 -3.26 -19.94 -11.95
CA ALA A 327 -3.97 -20.64 -13.00
C ALA A 327 -3.09 -21.07 -14.20
N GLU A 328 -1.77 -20.86 -14.12
CA GLU A 328 -0.77 -21.26 -15.13
C GLU A 328 -0.99 -20.61 -16.50
N LEU A 329 -1.62 -19.43 -16.54
CA LEU A 329 -1.79 -18.66 -17.77
C LEU A 329 -0.50 -17.89 -18.10
N GLU A 330 -0.14 -17.86 -19.39
CA GLU A 330 0.92 -17.00 -19.89
C GLU A 330 0.39 -15.57 -20.06
N VAL A 331 0.59 -14.76 -19.01
CA VAL A 331 0.08 -13.39 -18.92
C VAL A 331 1.17 -12.36 -19.21
N ARG A 332 0.89 -11.44 -20.12
CA ARG A 332 1.64 -10.18 -20.28
C ARG A 332 0.96 -9.09 -19.45
N TYR A 333 1.72 -8.47 -18.55
CA TYR A 333 1.23 -7.49 -17.58
C TYR A 333 1.47 -6.08 -18.06
N GLN A 334 0.44 -5.21 -18.02
CA GLN A 334 0.55 -3.77 -18.28
C GLN A 334 1.37 -3.44 -19.53
N ASP A 335 1.11 -4.19 -20.61
CA ASP A 335 1.83 -4.05 -21.87
C ASP A 335 1.40 -2.74 -22.54
N ARG A 336 2.30 -1.76 -22.61
CA ARG A 336 2.04 -0.48 -23.28
C ARG A 336 2.18 -0.71 -24.76
N ASN A 337 1.04 -0.78 -25.44
CA ASN A 337 0.98 -0.90 -26.87
C ASN A 337 0.71 0.47 -27.47
N THR A 338 1.44 0.80 -28.55
CA THR A 338 1.32 2.08 -29.22
C THR A 338 1.01 1.83 -30.69
N ILE A 339 -0.15 2.31 -31.13
CA ILE A 339 -0.52 2.31 -32.55
C ILE A 339 -0.05 3.62 -33.16
N ARG A 340 0.64 3.51 -34.30
CA ARG A 340 1.13 4.63 -35.10
C ARG A 340 0.55 4.52 -36.50
N ASP A 341 -0.68 4.98 -36.66
CA ASP A 341 -1.36 5.06 -37.95
C ASP A 341 -2.08 6.40 -38.07
N GLY A 342 -1.40 7.40 -38.64
CA GLY A 342 -1.89 8.79 -38.76
C GLY A 342 -1.94 9.59 -37.45
N PHE A 343 -2.01 8.93 -36.29
CA PHE A 343 -1.92 9.49 -34.94
C PHE A 343 -1.28 8.47 -33.97
N GLU A 344 -0.68 8.95 -32.87
CA GLU A 344 -0.07 8.09 -31.86
C GLU A 344 -1.06 7.87 -30.70
N LEU A 345 -1.56 6.64 -30.57
CA LEU A 345 -2.43 6.23 -29.47
C LEU A 345 -1.74 5.15 -28.65
N THR A 346 -1.55 5.41 -27.36
CA THR A 346 -1.02 4.42 -26.41
C THR A 346 -2.13 3.87 -25.53
N TYR A 347 -2.21 2.56 -25.42
CA TYR A 347 -3.14 1.88 -24.53
C TYR A 347 -2.41 0.80 -23.72
N CYS A 348 -2.93 0.50 -22.54
CA CYS A 348 -2.29 -0.37 -21.56
C CYS A 348 -3.37 -1.18 -20.83
N PRO A 349 -3.78 -2.34 -21.37
CA PRO A 349 -4.65 -3.25 -20.64
C PRO A 349 -3.93 -3.80 -19.42
N ASP A 350 -4.66 -4.19 -18.38
CA ASP A 350 -4.04 -4.74 -17.17
C ASP A 350 -3.34 -6.08 -17.48
N PHE A 351 -4.03 -6.96 -18.21
CA PHE A 351 -3.51 -8.27 -18.59
C PHE A 351 -3.87 -8.65 -20.03
N ILE A 352 -2.91 -9.26 -20.72
CA ILE A 352 -3.13 -9.90 -22.02
C ILE A 352 -2.67 -11.36 -21.89
N VAL A 353 -3.57 -12.30 -22.19
CA VAL A 353 -3.25 -13.74 -22.27
C VAL A 353 -3.06 -14.10 -23.73
N ALA A 354 -2.00 -14.83 -24.06
CA ALA A 354 -1.67 -15.12 -25.47
C ALA A 354 -2.55 -16.23 -26.09
N GLU A 355 -2.84 -17.30 -25.34
CA GLU A 355 -3.52 -18.49 -25.85
C GLU A 355 -4.56 -19.06 -24.86
N PRO A 356 -5.87 -18.95 -25.15
CA PRO A 356 -6.45 -18.14 -26.23
C PRO A 356 -6.15 -16.64 -26.00
N LEU A 357 -6.14 -15.85 -27.08
CA LEU A 357 -5.89 -14.42 -26.97
C LEU A 357 -7.04 -13.77 -26.18
N MET A 358 -6.75 -13.25 -24.99
CA MET A 358 -7.74 -12.62 -24.11
C MET A 358 -7.22 -11.32 -23.55
N VAL A 359 -8.12 -10.36 -23.39
CA VAL A 359 -7.86 -9.11 -22.68
C VAL A 359 -8.59 -9.17 -21.35
N ILE A 360 -7.89 -8.91 -20.26
CA ILE A 360 -8.48 -8.90 -18.93
C ILE A 360 -8.19 -7.54 -18.29
N ASP A 361 -9.23 -6.94 -17.72
CA ASP A 361 -9.16 -5.66 -17.02
C ASP A 361 -9.79 -5.83 -15.64
N ALA A 362 -9.06 -5.43 -14.60
CA ALA A 362 -9.44 -5.62 -13.21
C ALA A 362 -9.87 -4.30 -12.58
N LYS A 363 -11.11 -4.24 -12.10
CA LYS A 363 -11.69 -3.04 -11.50
C LYS A 363 -12.09 -3.30 -10.07
N TYR A 364 -11.43 -2.64 -9.13
CA TYR A 364 -11.88 -2.62 -7.74
C TYR A 364 -13.06 -1.65 -7.60
N LYS A 365 -14.28 -2.09 -7.94
CA LYS A 365 -15.53 -1.31 -7.84
C LYS A 365 -16.66 -2.17 -7.31
N LEU A 366 -17.58 -1.56 -6.57
CA LEU A 366 -18.83 -2.21 -6.19
C LEU A 366 -19.71 -2.37 -7.42
N MET A 367 -20.38 -3.51 -7.50
CA MET A 367 -21.32 -3.84 -8.53
C MET A 367 -22.70 -3.99 -7.87
N PHE A 368 -23.71 -3.35 -8.43
CA PHE A 368 -24.98 -3.13 -7.72
C PHE A 368 -26.06 -4.07 -8.23
N GLU A 369 -26.90 -4.59 -7.33
CA GLU A 369 -28.11 -5.35 -7.69
C GLU A 369 -29.30 -4.41 -8.00
N ARG A 370 -29.23 -3.15 -7.55
CA ARG A 370 -30.24 -2.11 -7.76
C ARG A 370 -29.57 -0.77 -8.07
N GLU A 371 -30.21 0.02 -8.93
CA GLU A 371 -29.79 1.39 -9.23
C GLU A 371 -30.22 2.32 -8.07
N THR A 372 -29.28 3.06 -7.49
CA THR A 372 -29.61 4.10 -6.50
C THR A 372 -29.73 5.48 -7.17
N ASP A 373 -30.37 6.45 -6.52
CA ASP A 373 -30.50 7.80 -7.09
C ASP A 373 -29.15 8.51 -7.27
N GLU A 374 -28.13 8.15 -6.48
CA GLU A 374 -26.75 8.64 -6.67
C GLU A 374 -26.03 8.00 -7.88
N ASP A 375 -26.58 6.90 -8.41
CA ASP A 375 -25.98 6.11 -9.48
C ASP A 375 -26.44 6.50 -10.89
N LYS A 376 -27.52 7.30 -10.99
CA LYS A 376 -28.07 7.77 -12.27
C LYS A 376 -27.09 8.63 -13.07
N GLU A 377 -26.18 9.31 -12.39
CA GLU A 377 -25.12 10.11 -13.04
C GLU A 377 -24.03 9.25 -13.72
N ALA A 378 -23.87 7.98 -13.34
CA ALA A 378 -22.69 7.20 -13.70
C ALA A 378 -22.86 6.32 -14.96
N GLU A 379 -23.93 6.53 -15.74
CA GLU A 379 -24.28 5.76 -16.94
C GLU A 379 -23.97 4.26 -16.82
N LYS A 380 -24.87 3.50 -16.18
CA LYS A 380 -24.71 2.06 -15.98
C LYS A 380 -25.52 1.24 -17.00
N ILE A 381 -25.14 -0.01 -17.20
CA ILE A 381 -25.89 -1.02 -17.97
C ILE A 381 -26.29 -2.14 -17.02
N PHE A 382 -27.55 -2.57 -17.10
CA PHE A 382 -28.03 -3.75 -16.40
C PHE A 382 -27.65 -5.02 -17.18
N PHE A 383 -26.94 -5.93 -16.53
CA PHE A 383 -26.50 -7.20 -17.09
C PHE A 383 -26.49 -8.29 -16.01
N LYS A 384 -27.21 -9.40 -16.26
CA LYS A 384 -27.33 -10.56 -15.36
C LYS A 384 -27.56 -10.17 -13.90
N ASP A 385 -28.58 -9.37 -13.66
CA ASP A 385 -28.98 -8.91 -12.34
C ASP A 385 -28.01 -7.91 -11.68
N LEU A 386 -27.04 -7.40 -12.44
CA LEU A 386 -26.02 -6.46 -11.96
C LEU A 386 -25.95 -5.20 -12.81
N PHE A 387 -25.73 -4.06 -12.18
CA PHE A 387 -25.40 -2.80 -12.86
C PHE A 387 -23.89 -2.62 -12.97
N ILE A 388 -23.43 -2.35 -14.19
CA ILE A 388 -22.02 -2.18 -14.58
C ILE A 388 -21.81 -0.81 -15.18
N TYR A 389 -20.68 -0.18 -14.91
CA TYR A 389 -20.33 1.11 -15.52
C TYR A 389 -20.07 0.96 -17.03
N LYS A 390 -20.76 1.77 -17.85
CA LYS A 390 -20.54 1.78 -19.30
C LYS A 390 -19.09 2.06 -19.67
N SER A 391 -18.42 2.94 -18.93
CA SER A 391 -17.03 3.31 -19.17
C SER A 391 -16.07 2.12 -19.11
N ASP A 392 -16.28 1.18 -18.18
CA ASP A 392 -15.45 -0.03 -18.07
C ASP A 392 -15.67 -0.97 -19.26
N ILE A 393 -16.93 -1.10 -19.71
CA ILE A 393 -17.28 -1.86 -20.92
C ILE A 393 -16.64 -1.22 -22.15
N TYR A 394 -16.77 0.09 -22.33
CA TYR A 394 -16.14 0.79 -23.46
C TYR A 394 -14.61 0.69 -23.44
N GLN A 395 -14.01 0.79 -22.25
CA GLN A 395 -12.56 0.65 -22.09
C GLN A 395 -12.07 -0.73 -22.54
N ILE A 396 -12.69 -1.81 -22.06
CA ILE A 396 -12.25 -3.16 -22.41
C ILE A 396 -12.55 -3.51 -23.89
N LEU A 397 -13.66 -2.99 -24.43
CA LEU A 397 -13.96 -3.11 -25.86
C LEU A 397 -12.90 -2.40 -26.70
N ALA A 398 -12.51 -1.18 -26.32
CA ALA A 398 -11.45 -0.45 -27.01
C ALA A 398 -10.13 -1.23 -26.97
N TYR A 399 -9.72 -1.77 -25.82
CA TYR A 399 -8.52 -2.60 -25.72
C TYR A 399 -8.57 -3.83 -26.62
N SER A 400 -9.70 -4.51 -26.66
CA SER A 400 -9.92 -5.67 -27.52
C SER A 400 -9.81 -5.33 -29.00
N MET A 401 -10.44 -4.24 -29.44
CA MET A 401 -10.39 -3.77 -30.82
C MET A 401 -8.99 -3.32 -31.24
N LEU A 402 -8.28 -2.60 -30.36
CA LEU A 402 -6.93 -2.12 -30.63
C LEU A 402 -5.92 -3.28 -30.75
N LEU A 403 -6.02 -4.30 -29.87
CA LEU A 403 -5.19 -5.50 -29.96
C LEU A 403 -5.46 -6.31 -31.23
N ALA A 404 -6.72 -6.33 -31.70
CA ALA A 404 -7.06 -6.96 -32.96
C ALA A 404 -6.43 -6.25 -34.17
N ALA A 405 -6.35 -4.91 -34.13
CA ALA A 405 -5.75 -4.11 -35.20
C ALA A 405 -4.23 -4.31 -35.30
N GLU A 406 -3.55 -4.49 -34.17
CA GLU A 406 -2.10 -4.71 -34.12
C GLU A 406 -1.67 -6.09 -34.66
N LYS A 407 -2.53 -7.11 -34.55
CA LYS A 407 -2.25 -8.50 -34.97
C LYS A 407 -3.30 -9.01 -35.97
N PRO A 408 -3.26 -8.58 -37.24
CA PRO A 408 -4.26 -8.93 -38.25
C PRO A 408 -4.26 -10.43 -38.64
N SER A 409 -3.28 -11.22 -38.20
CA SER A 409 -3.18 -12.66 -38.43
C SER A 409 -4.21 -13.45 -37.62
N ASP A 410 -5.46 -13.57 -38.08
CA ASP A 410 -6.57 -14.45 -37.62
C ASP A 410 -6.87 -14.61 -36.10
N ARG A 411 -6.07 -14.05 -35.22
CA ARG A 411 -6.17 -14.10 -33.76
C ARG A 411 -6.80 -12.80 -33.29
N PHE A 412 -8.08 -12.62 -33.57
CA PHE A 412 -8.88 -11.66 -32.80
C PHE A 412 -8.86 -12.12 -31.33
N PRO A 413 -8.78 -11.24 -30.32
CA PRO A 413 -8.97 -11.66 -28.94
C PRO A 413 -10.31 -12.36 -28.82
N GLN A 414 -10.27 -13.66 -28.51
CA GLN A 414 -11.46 -14.49 -28.49
C GLN A 414 -12.38 -14.10 -27.33
N ARG A 415 -11.84 -13.43 -26.29
CA ARG A 415 -12.59 -12.98 -25.10
C ARG A 415 -12.05 -11.67 -24.53
N ALA A 416 -12.95 -10.83 -24.06
CA ALA A 416 -12.67 -9.65 -23.24
C ALA A 416 -13.30 -9.88 -21.85
N ILE A 417 -12.49 -9.86 -20.79
CA ILE A 417 -12.90 -10.25 -19.44
C ILE A 417 -12.77 -9.06 -18.48
N LEU A 418 -13.88 -8.66 -17.87
CA LEU A 418 -13.87 -7.69 -16.75
C LEU A 418 -13.92 -8.46 -15.43
N VAL A 419 -13.04 -8.09 -14.50
CA VAL A 419 -12.96 -8.69 -13.16
C VAL A 419 -13.29 -7.65 -12.10
N TYR A 420 -14.29 -7.94 -11.26
CA TYR A 420 -14.70 -7.12 -10.12
C TYR A 420 -14.67 -7.92 -8.82
N PRO A 421 -14.46 -7.29 -7.65
CA PRO A 421 -14.61 -7.95 -6.34
C PRO A 421 -16.08 -8.21 -5.95
N ASP A 422 -16.37 -9.29 -5.22
CA ASP A 422 -17.65 -9.61 -4.51
C ASP A 422 -17.37 -9.86 -3.03
N THR A 423 -18.38 -10.03 -2.21
CA THR A 423 -18.23 -10.64 -0.87
C THR A 423 -19.01 -11.95 -0.70
N LYS A 424 -19.64 -12.45 -1.78
CA LYS A 424 -20.57 -13.59 -1.74
C LYS A 424 -20.06 -14.87 -2.42
N ILE A 425 -19.03 -14.81 -3.27
CA ILE A 425 -18.63 -15.93 -4.14
C ILE A 425 -17.13 -16.22 -4.02
N LYS A 426 -16.79 -17.50 -3.88
CA LYS A 426 -15.40 -18.01 -3.92
C LYS A 426 -15.19 -18.77 -5.24
N MET A 427 -14.28 -18.29 -6.08
CA MET A 427 -14.02 -18.88 -7.40
C MET A 427 -12.73 -19.71 -7.39
N ASP A 428 -12.75 -20.89 -8.00
CA ASP A 428 -11.53 -21.65 -8.30
C ASP A 428 -11.04 -21.27 -9.70
N TRP A 429 -9.99 -20.44 -9.76
CA TRP A 429 -9.40 -19.95 -10.99
C TRP A 429 -8.81 -21.08 -11.85
N ARG A 430 -8.24 -22.12 -11.24
CA ARG A 430 -7.65 -23.24 -12.00
C ARG A 430 -8.74 -24.04 -12.68
N THR A 431 -9.78 -24.39 -11.94
CA THR A 431 -10.92 -25.13 -12.48
C THR A 431 -11.66 -24.29 -13.52
N TYR A 432 -11.86 -22.99 -13.26
CA TYR A 432 -12.47 -22.07 -14.22
C TYR A 432 -11.71 -22.01 -15.56
N PHE A 433 -10.40 -21.77 -15.54
CA PHE A 433 -9.62 -21.66 -16.78
C PHE A 433 -9.30 -23.02 -17.44
N LYS A 434 -9.33 -24.13 -16.67
CA LYS A 434 -9.17 -25.50 -17.22
C LYS A 434 -10.43 -26.03 -17.88
N GLU A 435 -11.60 -25.85 -17.27
CA GLU A 435 -12.88 -26.41 -17.73
C GLU A 435 -13.58 -25.54 -18.79
N ASN A 436 -13.43 -24.21 -18.73
CA ASN A 436 -14.13 -23.29 -19.66
C ASN A 436 -13.37 -23.02 -20.97
N LYS A 437 -12.61 -24.00 -21.48
CA LYS A 437 -12.01 -23.93 -22.83
C LYS A 437 -13.08 -23.94 -23.94
N SER A 438 -14.32 -24.34 -23.64
CA SER A 438 -15.42 -24.41 -24.62
C SER A 438 -16.82 -24.38 -23.95
N ILE A 439 -17.46 -23.18 -23.95
CA ILE A 439 -18.91 -22.86 -23.74
C ILE A 439 -19.45 -22.88 -22.27
N PRO A 440 -20.50 -22.13 -21.86
CA PRO A 440 -20.93 -20.76 -22.18
C PRO A 440 -20.75 -19.84 -20.96
N ILE A 441 -20.17 -18.67 -21.18
CA ILE A 441 -20.02 -17.64 -20.15
C ILE A 441 -21.35 -16.83 -20.06
N PRO A 442 -21.57 -15.98 -19.05
CA PRO A 442 -22.25 -14.71 -19.28
C PRO A 442 -21.72 -13.92 -20.48
N GLU A 443 -22.06 -14.33 -21.70
CA GLU A 443 -21.58 -13.67 -22.92
C GLU A 443 -22.46 -12.46 -23.23
N ILE A 444 -21.86 -11.26 -23.27
CA ILE A 444 -22.37 -10.25 -24.21
C ILE A 444 -21.73 -10.59 -25.55
N LYS A 445 -22.51 -11.14 -26.47
CA LYS A 445 -22.12 -11.24 -27.88
C LYS A 445 -22.34 -9.88 -28.52
N LEU A 446 -21.26 -9.16 -28.77
CA LEU A 446 -21.29 -7.94 -29.58
C LEU A 446 -20.88 -8.33 -31.00
N GLU A 447 -21.81 -8.19 -31.94
CA GLU A 447 -21.49 -8.27 -33.36
C GLU A 447 -20.75 -7.00 -33.77
N LEU A 448 -19.45 -7.13 -34.00
CA LEU A 448 -18.64 -6.04 -34.52
C LEU A 448 -18.85 -5.92 -36.05
N PRO A 449 -18.70 -4.72 -36.63
CA PRO A 449 -18.92 -4.46 -38.05
C PRO A 449 -18.06 -5.32 -39.02
N THR A 450 -17.10 -6.10 -38.51
CA THR A 450 -16.21 -6.99 -39.26
C THR A 450 -16.65 -8.46 -39.33
N LYS A 451 -17.92 -8.81 -39.03
CA LYS A 451 -18.45 -10.20 -38.95
C LYS A 451 -17.74 -11.10 -37.91
N LYS A 452 -17.03 -10.52 -36.95
CA LYS A 452 -16.43 -11.22 -35.80
C LYS A 452 -17.26 -10.96 -34.54
N THR A 453 -17.50 -12.00 -33.74
CA THR A 453 -18.22 -11.89 -32.46
C THR A 453 -17.22 -11.68 -31.32
N LEU A 454 -17.34 -10.55 -30.61
CA LEU A 454 -16.60 -10.33 -29.37
C LEU A 454 -17.42 -10.91 -28.21
N ILE A 455 -16.81 -11.80 -27.43
CA ILE A 455 -17.41 -12.35 -26.22
C ILE A 455 -16.92 -11.50 -25.04
N LEU A 456 -17.80 -10.63 -24.52
CA LEU A 456 -17.58 -10.00 -23.24
C LEU A 456 -17.96 -11.01 -22.16
N SER A 457 -16.97 -11.43 -21.39
CA SER A 457 -17.14 -12.32 -20.25
C SER A 457 -17.11 -11.49 -18.99
N LEU A 458 -18.28 -11.31 -18.37
CA LEU A 458 -18.35 -10.79 -17.03
C LEU A 458 -18.16 -11.96 -16.07
N LEU A 459 -16.96 -12.06 -15.52
CA LEU A 459 -16.65 -13.07 -14.54
C LEU A 459 -17.42 -12.76 -13.25
N PRO A 460 -18.08 -13.76 -12.63
CA PRO A 460 -18.57 -13.63 -11.28
C PRO A 460 -17.46 -13.16 -10.34
N ARG A 461 -17.89 -12.34 -9.38
CA ARG A 461 -17.12 -11.45 -8.53
C ARG A 461 -16.37 -12.24 -7.41
N GLU A 462 -15.27 -11.74 -6.84
CA GLU A 462 -14.52 -12.39 -5.73
C GLU A 462 -14.41 -11.64 -4.38
N LEU A 463 -14.68 -12.41 -3.30
CA LEU A 463 -14.31 -12.45 -1.85
C LEU A 463 -15.55 -13.06 -1.13
N PRO A 464 -15.46 -13.85 -0.02
CA PRO A 464 -14.59 -13.71 1.15
C PRO A 464 -13.78 -14.99 1.50
N ILE A 465 -12.87 -14.94 2.48
CA ILE A 465 -12.36 -16.16 3.13
C ILE A 465 -12.43 -16.03 4.65
N SER A 466 -13.54 -16.50 5.23
CA SER A 466 -13.53 -17.03 6.60
C SER A 466 -13.24 -18.54 6.54
N GLY A 467 -12.05 -18.91 7.00
CA GLY A 467 -11.80 -20.27 7.46
C GLY A 467 -12.30 -20.41 8.89
N ASN A 468 -13.59 -20.67 9.08
CA ASN A 468 -14.05 -21.24 10.35
C ASN A 468 -14.10 -22.76 10.21
N LYS A 469 -12.96 -23.42 10.49
CA LYS A 469 -12.97 -24.79 10.97
C LYS A 469 -12.95 -24.72 12.49
N ASN A 470 -14.12 -24.60 13.11
CA ASN A 470 -14.56 -25.35 14.29
C ASN A 470 -15.80 -24.69 14.93
N ALA A 471 -16.79 -25.56 15.17
CA ALA A 471 -18.08 -25.37 15.85
C ALA A 471 -19.14 -24.56 15.10
#